data_AF-A0A516V4F7-F1
#
_entry.id   AF-A0A516V4F7-F1
#
_cell.length_a   1.000
_cell.length_b   1.000
_cell.length_c   1.000
_cell.angle_alpha   90.00
_cell.angle_beta   90.00
_cell.angle_gamma   90.00
#
_symmetry.space_group_name_H-M   'P 1'
#
loop_
_entity.id
_entity.type
_entity.pdbx_description
1 polymer ?
#
loop_
_entity_poly.entity_id
_entity_poly.type
_entity_poly.pdbx_seq_one_letter_code
_entity_poly.pdbx_strand_id
1 'polypeptide(L)'
;MSGRHPLSRNDAMNAHPSSRDPDMRMPVRRLLALCLLACALPNAWAAGADFGNVNGAVDGKALRPVAQANPLAAKNAGPIALVDGELPERSLLRAQILLERAHFSPGEIDAGEGSNTTRAIAAFQRANGLAGSGQLDDATWAALDADTGPVLDRYTLTDADIAGPYVSVPGSMLAKAKLKKLGYGSLDEMLGERFHSSPTLLHRLNPGKAFVAGTELLVPKIDAAPLAAPSRVLVLGDDYSVNLVDGEGRIYARFPATYGSVHDPLPVGDWDIRGVWRNPTYHYNPALFWDGNRNDPKATIQPGPNNPVGVAWISLSKPHVGIHGTPEPSRISKTQSHGCIRLTNWSVLQVASAIGAGTPVLISETMPSPDTLRTSVAAAPTTVEAPLPTPTTLPTPASTTVPAPADVPSDANLPTPSTIPPAPADALPTTTPPPQSQPAPTPPAIPDETQPAPPPAG
;
A
#
# COMPACT_ATOMS: atom_id res chain seq x y z
N MET A 1 -13.78 -66.75 3.81
CA MET A 1 -13.85 -68.05 3.11
C MET A 1 -13.33 -67.81 1.69
N SER A 2 -12.04 -68.01 1.40
CA SER A 2 -11.39 -69.28 0.95
C SER A 2 -12.14 -69.91 -0.24
N GLY A 3 -11.60 -70.19 -1.43
CA GLY A 3 -10.28 -70.18 -2.10
C GLY A 3 -10.57 -70.22 -3.63
N ARG A 4 -9.67 -70.41 -4.61
CA ARG A 4 -8.35 -71.06 -4.71
C ARG A 4 -7.62 -70.51 -5.96
N HIS A 5 -6.30 -70.40 -5.88
CA HIS A 5 -5.30 -70.39 -6.99
C HIS A 5 -4.99 -71.86 -7.44
N PRO A 6 -4.17 -72.18 -8.48
CA PRO A 6 -2.95 -71.49 -8.95
C PRO A 6 -2.57 -71.61 -10.46
N LEU A 7 -1.45 -70.97 -10.85
CA LEU A 7 -0.33 -71.41 -11.73
C LEU A 7 0.55 -70.17 -12.03
N SER A 8 1.69 -69.95 -11.36
CA SER A 8 3.09 -70.36 -11.68
C SER A 8 3.77 -69.46 -12.73
N ARG A 9 5.01 -68.94 -12.65
CA ARG A 9 6.04 -68.58 -11.64
C ARG A 9 7.22 -67.98 -12.47
N ASN A 10 8.04 -67.12 -11.84
CA ASN A 10 9.38 -66.60 -12.21
C ASN A 10 9.37 -65.21 -12.89
N ASP A 11 9.85 -64.12 -12.27
CA ASP A 11 11.21 -63.80 -11.73
C ASP A 11 12.29 -63.85 -12.84
N ALA A 12 13.31 -62.99 -12.96
CA ALA A 12 13.77 -61.71 -12.41
C ALA A 12 15.15 -61.45 -13.11
N MET A 13 15.75 -60.29 -12.88
CA MET A 13 17.20 -59.96 -12.95
C MET A 13 17.83 -59.30 -14.20
N ASN A 14 18.35 -58.08 -13.96
CA ASN A 14 19.72 -57.59 -14.15
C ASN A 14 20.60 -58.16 -15.28
N ALA A 15 21.18 -57.28 -16.11
CA ALA A 15 22.62 -56.97 -16.09
C ALA A 15 23.05 -56.04 -17.25
N HIS A 16 24.00 -55.14 -16.95
CA HIS A 16 24.87 -54.42 -17.88
C HIS A 16 25.64 -55.35 -18.83
N PRO A 17 26.16 -54.82 -19.95
CA PRO A 17 27.63 -54.74 -20.04
C PRO A 17 28.18 -53.47 -20.71
N SER A 18 29.44 -53.21 -20.38
CA SER A 18 30.32 -52.13 -20.82
C SER A 18 31.21 -52.47 -22.01
N SER A 19 31.75 -51.41 -22.64
CA SER A 19 33.06 -51.27 -23.33
C SER A 19 33.13 -51.39 -24.87
N ARG A 20 33.50 -50.28 -25.54
CA ARG A 20 34.84 -50.05 -26.18
C ARG A 20 34.84 -48.79 -27.08
N ASP A 21 35.84 -47.92 -26.85
CA ASP A 21 36.37 -46.79 -27.66
C ASP A 21 37.00 -47.27 -29.01
N PRO A 22 37.53 -46.48 -29.99
CA PRO A 22 38.03 -45.08 -29.96
C PRO A 22 37.88 -44.18 -31.25
N ASP A 23 38.41 -42.95 -31.16
CA ASP A 23 39.11 -42.14 -32.20
C ASP A 23 38.38 -41.39 -33.36
N MET A 24 38.35 -40.05 -33.22
CA MET A 24 39.00 -39.02 -34.07
C MET A 24 38.70 -38.90 -35.60
N ARG A 25 38.18 -37.72 -36.02
CA ARG A 25 38.70 -36.75 -37.05
C ARG A 25 37.64 -36.08 -37.97
N MET A 26 37.83 -34.77 -38.16
CA MET A 26 37.07 -33.78 -38.96
C MET A 26 37.01 -34.05 -40.49
N PRO A 27 36.28 -33.23 -41.29
CA PRO A 27 36.99 -32.13 -41.97
C PRO A 27 36.22 -30.81 -42.19
N VAL A 28 37.05 -29.78 -42.39
CA VAL A 28 36.84 -28.39 -42.81
C VAL A 28 36.73 -28.31 -44.35
N ARG A 29 35.92 -27.40 -44.93
CA ARG A 29 36.34 -26.39 -45.95
C ARG A 29 35.22 -25.56 -46.61
N ARG A 30 35.46 -24.24 -46.53
CA ARG A 30 35.08 -23.06 -47.33
C ARG A 30 34.53 -23.29 -48.75
N LEU A 31 33.55 -22.44 -49.14
CA LEU A 31 33.44 -21.88 -50.50
C LEU A 31 32.95 -20.43 -50.45
N LEU A 32 33.38 -19.69 -51.47
CA LEU A 32 33.58 -18.25 -51.56
C LEU A 32 32.62 -17.64 -52.61
N ALA A 33 32.19 -16.38 -52.39
CA ALA A 33 31.73 -15.37 -53.37
C ALA A 33 30.43 -15.69 -54.17
N LEU A 34 29.61 -14.77 -54.68
CA LEU A 34 29.70 -13.36 -55.03
C LEU A 34 28.25 -12.86 -55.30
N CYS A 35 27.94 -11.58 -55.03
CA CYS A 35 27.24 -10.63 -55.93
C CYS A 35 26.48 -9.53 -55.16
N LEU A 36 26.99 -8.30 -55.32
CA LEU A 36 26.34 -7.03 -55.07
C LEU A 36 25.27 -6.77 -56.15
N LEU A 37 24.06 -6.37 -55.75
CA LEU A 37 23.37 -5.21 -56.34
C LEU A 37 22.12 -4.78 -55.55
N ALA A 38 21.97 -3.45 -55.44
CA ALA A 38 20.72 -2.68 -55.45
C ALA A 38 19.95 -2.37 -54.13
N CYS A 39 19.97 -1.06 -53.83
CA CYS A 39 18.82 -0.19 -53.56
C CYS A 39 18.28 0.01 -52.11
N ALA A 40 18.56 1.22 -51.60
CA ALA A 40 17.63 2.23 -51.05
C ALA A 40 16.65 1.87 -49.91
N LEU A 41 16.97 2.43 -48.71
CA LEU A 41 16.18 3.03 -47.60
C LEU A 41 14.67 2.70 -47.39
N PRO A 42 14.10 2.91 -46.18
CA PRO A 42 14.63 2.76 -44.82
C PRO A 42 13.70 1.89 -43.92
N ASN A 43 14.26 1.05 -43.06
CA ASN A 43 13.49 0.38 -42.00
C ASN A 43 13.37 1.30 -40.77
N ALA A 44 12.16 1.74 -40.50
CA ALA A 44 11.73 2.25 -39.20
C ALA A 44 11.07 1.09 -38.43
N TRP A 45 11.77 0.56 -37.42
CA TRP A 45 11.23 0.03 -36.15
C TRP A 45 12.29 -0.82 -35.44
N ALA A 46 12.96 -0.19 -34.47
CA ALA A 46 13.46 -0.81 -33.25
C ALA A 46 14.06 0.31 -32.39
N ALA A 47 13.27 0.88 -31.49
CA ALA A 47 13.79 1.63 -30.35
C ALA A 47 13.34 0.89 -29.10
N GLY A 48 14.25 0.05 -28.59
CA GLY A 48 14.24 -0.32 -27.18
C GLY A 48 14.52 0.94 -26.36
N ALA A 49 13.76 1.14 -25.29
CA ALA A 49 14.05 2.18 -24.34
C ALA A 49 15.32 1.80 -23.56
N ASP A 50 16.35 2.61 -23.78
CA ASP A 50 17.63 2.61 -23.09
C ASP A 50 17.44 3.10 -21.64
N PHE A 51 17.76 2.25 -20.66
CA PHE A 51 17.83 2.64 -19.26
C PHE A 51 19.15 3.40 -19.04
N GLY A 52 19.09 4.71 -19.29
CA GLY A 52 20.20 5.63 -19.08
C GLY A 52 20.77 5.58 -17.66
N ASN A 53 22.03 5.14 -17.61
CA ASN A 53 22.98 5.27 -16.51
C ASN A 53 23.11 6.75 -16.07
N VAL A 54 22.83 7.05 -14.79
CA VAL A 54 23.10 8.37 -14.19
C VAL A 54 23.95 8.21 -12.93
N ASN A 55 25.26 8.18 -13.14
CA ASN A 55 26.24 8.59 -12.12
C ASN A 55 26.47 10.09 -12.29
N GLY A 56 25.92 10.89 -11.38
CA GLY A 56 26.14 12.34 -11.30
C GLY A 56 25.88 12.83 -9.88
N ALA A 57 26.89 13.47 -9.30
CA ALA A 57 27.00 13.85 -7.89
C ALA A 57 25.78 14.59 -7.31
N VAL A 58 25.37 14.20 -6.11
CA VAL A 58 24.29 14.82 -5.34
C VAL A 58 24.84 15.91 -4.43
N ASP A 59 24.67 17.18 -4.82
CA ASP A 59 24.78 18.30 -3.89
C ASP A 59 23.50 18.36 -3.03
N GLY A 60 23.68 18.27 -1.71
CA GLY A 60 22.65 18.18 -0.69
C GLY A 60 21.79 19.44 -0.54
N LYS A 61 20.86 19.66 -1.46
CA LYS A 61 19.74 20.60 -1.26
C LYS A 61 18.49 19.83 -0.82
N ALA A 62 17.98 20.21 0.35
CA ALA A 62 16.79 19.69 0.99
C ALA A 62 15.65 19.37 0.00
N LEU A 63 15.24 18.11 -0.03
CA LEU A 63 14.06 17.64 -0.74
C LEU A 63 12.82 18.38 -0.20
N ARG A 64 12.36 19.37 -0.96
CA ARG A 64 11.05 20.01 -0.74
C ARG A 64 9.98 18.94 -1.03
N PRO A 65 8.89 18.84 -0.25
CA PRO A 65 7.76 18.01 -0.64
C PRO A 65 7.08 18.69 -1.83
N VAL A 66 7.50 18.34 -3.04
CA VAL A 66 6.71 18.62 -4.22
C VAL A 66 5.64 17.55 -4.24
N ALA A 67 4.37 17.97 -4.15
CA ALA A 67 3.27 17.18 -4.68
C ALA A 67 3.58 16.96 -6.17
N GLN A 68 4.36 15.93 -6.50
CA GLN A 68 4.57 15.54 -7.88
C GLN A 68 3.25 14.96 -8.35
N ALA A 69 2.52 15.77 -9.11
CA ALA A 69 1.34 15.33 -9.84
C ALA A 69 1.70 14.07 -10.63
N ASN A 70 0.86 13.03 -10.49
CA ASN A 70 0.94 11.85 -11.34
C ASN A 70 0.83 12.31 -12.80
N PRO A 71 1.83 12.10 -13.69
CA PRO A 71 1.75 12.52 -15.09
C PRO A 71 0.55 11.90 -15.84
N LEU A 72 0.01 10.78 -15.36
CA LEU A 72 -1.21 10.16 -15.88
C LEU A 72 -2.49 10.94 -15.53
N ALA A 73 -2.50 11.75 -14.46
CA ALA A 73 -3.65 12.58 -14.11
C ALA A 73 -3.93 13.67 -15.15
N ALA A 74 -2.91 14.11 -15.90
CA ALA A 74 -3.05 15.15 -16.92
C ALA A 74 -3.87 14.72 -18.14
N LYS A 75 -4.00 13.41 -18.41
CA LYS A 75 -4.79 12.89 -19.54
C LYS A 75 -6.30 12.91 -19.30
N ASN A 76 -6.74 13.05 -18.04
CA ASN A 76 -8.14 12.97 -17.63
C ASN A 76 -8.57 14.24 -16.89
N ALA A 77 -8.43 15.40 -17.53
CA ALA A 77 -8.64 16.70 -16.89
C ALA A 77 -10.09 17.22 -16.92
N GLY A 78 -10.96 16.61 -17.74
CA GLY A 78 -12.34 17.07 -17.92
C GLY A 78 -13.31 16.55 -16.84
N PRO A 79 -14.48 17.21 -16.68
CA PRO A 79 -15.57 16.69 -15.86
C PRO A 79 -15.94 15.26 -16.23
N ILE A 80 -16.43 14.48 -15.25
CA ILE A 80 -17.00 13.17 -15.51
C ILE A 80 -18.37 13.36 -16.17
N ALA A 81 -18.53 12.81 -17.38
CA ALA A 81 -19.82 12.79 -18.06
C ALA A 81 -20.77 11.83 -17.34
N LEU A 82 -21.94 12.34 -16.94
CA LEU A 82 -23.01 11.55 -16.35
C LEU A 82 -24.19 11.50 -17.32
N VAL A 83 -24.88 10.36 -17.37
CA VAL A 83 -26.14 10.17 -18.10
C VAL A 83 -27.23 10.02 -17.05
N ASP A 84 -28.20 10.95 -17.05
CA ASP A 84 -29.29 10.99 -16.05
C ASP A 84 -28.82 10.95 -14.57
N GLY A 85 -27.62 11.49 -14.32
CA GLY A 85 -27.01 11.52 -12.98
C GLY A 85 -26.22 10.27 -12.60
N GLU A 86 -26.10 9.31 -13.51
CA GLU A 86 -25.35 8.06 -13.32
C GLU A 86 -24.10 8.00 -14.22
N LEU A 87 -23.17 7.11 -13.86
CA LEU A 87 -22.02 6.82 -14.72
C LEU A 87 -22.46 6.00 -15.92
N PRO A 88 -21.88 6.21 -17.12
CA PRO A 88 -22.09 5.32 -18.25
C PRO A 88 -21.75 3.87 -17.86
N GLU A 89 -22.59 2.92 -18.29
CA GLU A 89 -22.53 1.51 -17.89
C GLU A 89 -21.13 0.89 -18.10
N ARG A 90 -20.46 1.27 -19.19
CA ARG A 90 -19.13 0.75 -19.56
C ARG A 90 -18.00 1.77 -19.35
N SER A 91 -18.17 2.68 -18.40
CA SER A 91 -17.12 3.65 -18.06
C SER A 91 -16.02 3.04 -17.18
N LEU A 92 -14.78 3.52 -17.36
CA LEU A 92 -13.64 3.08 -16.56
C LEU A 92 -13.81 3.38 -15.06
N LEU A 93 -14.42 4.52 -14.73
CA LEU A 93 -14.69 4.86 -13.33
C LEU A 93 -15.65 3.86 -12.68
N ARG A 94 -16.72 3.47 -13.38
CA ARG A 94 -17.64 2.42 -12.89
C ARG A 94 -16.88 1.12 -12.66
N ALA A 95 -16.03 0.70 -13.60
CA ALA A 95 -15.21 -0.49 -13.42
C ALA A 95 -14.28 -0.41 -12.20
N GLN A 96 -13.57 0.71 -11.99
CA GLN A 96 -12.70 0.89 -10.82
C GLN A 96 -13.46 0.77 -9.50
N ILE A 97 -14.66 1.33 -9.41
CA ILE A 97 -15.50 1.26 -8.21
C ILE A 97 -15.97 -0.18 -7.95
N LEU A 98 -16.45 -0.87 -8.98
CA LEU A 98 -16.90 -2.26 -8.87
C LEU A 98 -15.75 -3.21 -8.51
N LEU A 99 -14.55 -2.98 -9.06
CA LEU A 99 -13.33 -3.71 -8.70
C LEU A 99 -12.95 -3.52 -7.23
N GLU A 100 -13.02 -2.28 -6.72
CA GLU A 100 -12.78 -1.99 -5.31
C GLU A 100 -13.82 -2.71 -4.40
N ARG A 101 -15.10 -2.70 -4.78
CA ARG A 101 -16.18 -3.42 -4.06
C ARG A 101 -16.02 -4.93 -4.09
N ALA A 102 -15.43 -5.48 -5.16
CA ALA A 102 -15.10 -6.89 -5.31
C ALA A 102 -13.78 -7.29 -4.63
N HIS A 103 -13.12 -6.38 -3.91
CA HIS A 103 -11.79 -6.56 -3.29
C HIS A 103 -10.63 -6.79 -4.26
N PHE A 104 -10.77 -6.41 -5.52
CA PHE A 104 -9.68 -6.36 -6.50
C PHE A 104 -9.29 -4.90 -6.71
N SER A 105 -8.66 -4.31 -5.69
CA SER A 105 -8.45 -2.86 -5.64
C SER A 105 -7.65 -2.34 -6.83
N PRO A 106 -8.12 -1.28 -7.53
CA PRO A 106 -7.32 -0.53 -8.50
C PRO A 106 -6.33 0.44 -7.82
N GLY A 107 -6.36 0.54 -6.48
CA GLY A 107 -5.63 1.54 -5.72
C GLY A 107 -6.45 2.82 -5.57
N GLU A 108 -5.84 3.97 -5.80
CA GLU A 108 -6.56 5.25 -5.85
C GLU A 108 -7.49 5.31 -7.07
N ILE A 109 -8.79 5.50 -6.84
CA ILE A 109 -9.77 5.65 -7.92
C ILE A 109 -9.61 7.05 -8.53
N ASP A 110 -9.32 7.11 -9.83
CA ASP A 110 -8.99 8.35 -10.53
C ASP A 110 -9.70 8.50 -11.89
N ALA A 111 -10.53 7.54 -12.27
CA ALA A 111 -11.15 7.40 -13.59
C ALA A 111 -10.11 7.38 -14.73
N GLY A 112 -8.87 7.00 -14.43
CA GLY A 112 -7.76 6.99 -15.37
C GLY A 112 -7.27 5.59 -15.70
N GLU A 113 -6.77 5.45 -16.93
CA GLU A 113 -6.04 4.26 -17.33
C GLU A 113 -4.73 4.16 -16.57
N GLY A 114 -4.39 2.96 -16.13
CA GLY A 114 -3.19 2.74 -15.35
C GLY A 114 -2.91 1.27 -15.11
N SER A 115 -1.65 0.95 -14.87
CA SER A 115 -1.19 -0.43 -14.67
C SER A 115 -1.83 -1.10 -13.46
N ASN A 116 -2.17 -0.36 -12.41
CA ASN A 116 -2.91 -0.91 -11.27
C ASN A 116 -4.31 -1.36 -11.66
N THR A 117 -5.06 -0.55 -12.40
CA THR A 117 -6.39 -0.91 -12.91
C THR A 117 -6.30 -2.14 -13.83
N THR A 118 -5.36 -2.16 -14.77
CA THR A 118 -5.15 -3.31 -15.67
C THR A 118 -4.85 -4.60 -14.90
N ARG A 119 -3.98 -4.55 -13.89
CA ARG A 119 -3.66 -5.72 -13.06
C ARG A 119 -4.84 -6.15 -12.17
N ALA A 120 -5.59 -5.19 -11.63
CA ALA A 120 -6.82 -5.46 -10.89
C ALA A 120 -7.85 -6.20 -11.74
N ILE A 121 -8.08 -5.74 -12.98
CA ILE A 121 -8.95 -6.41 -13.95
C ILE A 121 -8.45 -7.84 -14.21
N ALA A 122 -7.16 -8.00 -14.49
CA ALA A 122 -6.57 -9.32 -14.78
C ALA A 122 -6.73 -10.30 -13.62
N ALA A 123 -6.61 -9.83 -12.38
CA ALA A 123 -6.81 -10.65 -11.19
C ALA A 123 -8.29 -10.97 -10.95
N PHE A 124 -9.19 -9.99 -11.09
CA PHE A 124 -10.63 -10.20 -11.00
C PHE A 124 -11.11 -11.22 -12.03
N GLN A 125 -10.62 -11.11 -13.27
CA GLN A 125 -10.88 -12.08 -14.33
C GLN A 125 -10.49 -13.50 -13.91
N ARG A 126 -9.25 -13.71 -13.44
CA ARG A 126 -8.79 -15.04 -12.99
C ARG A 126 -9.62 -15.59 -11.84
N ALA A 127 -10.00 -14.74 -10.88
CA ALA A 127 -10.85 -15.13 -9.76
C ALA A 127 -12.26 -15.56 -10.20
N ASN A 128 -12.74 -15.01 -11.33
CA ASN A 128 -14.02 -15.36 -11.94
C ASN A 128 -13.90 -16.41 -13.06
N GLY A 129 -12.78 -17.12 -13.15
CA GLY A 129 -12.58 -18.20 -14.14
C GLY A 129 -12.37 -17.71 -15.57
N LEU A 130 -12.05 -16.44 -15.77
CA LEU A 130 -11.74 -15.83 -17.05
C LEU A 130 -10.23 -15.79 -17.30
N ALA A 131 -9.84 -15.60 -18.56
CA ALA A 131 -8.44 -15.29 -18.88
C ALA A 131 -8.07 -13.91 -18.34
N GLY A 132 -6.97 -13.80 -17.61
CA GLY A 132 -6.49 -12.55 -17.03
C GLY A 132 -5.84 -11.61 -18.05
N SER A 133 -6.61 -11.12 -19.02
CA SER A 133 -6.19 -10.21 -20.09
C SER A 133 -5.91 -8.79 -19.59
N GLY A 134 -6.55 -8.37 -18.49
CA GLY A 134 -6.50 -7.00 -17.99
C GLY A 134 -7.35 -6.00 -18.79
N GLN A 135 -8.17 -6.49 -19.73
CA GLN A 135 -9.04 -5.68 -20.57
C GLN A 135 -10.50 -5.77 -20.09
N LEU A 136 -11.25 -4.67 -20.22
CA LEU A 136 -12.68 -4.62 -19.92
C LEU A 136 -13.51 -5.17 -21.09
N ASP A 137 -13.32 -6.46 -21.40
CA ASP A 137 -14.10 -7.18 -22.42
C ASP A 137 -15.53 -7.53 -21.94
N ASP A 138 -16.35 -8.07 -22.83
CA ASP A 138 -17.75 -8.40 -22.54
C ASP A 138 -17.90 -9.40 -21.39
N ALA A 139 -17.01 -10.38 -21.30
CA ALA A 139 -17.04 -11.37 -20.22
C ALA A 139 -16.71 -10.73 -18.86
N THR A 140 -15.76 -9.79 -18.85
CA THR A 140 -15.39 -9.03 -17.67
C THR A 140 -16.53 -8.14 -17.20
N TRP A 141 -17.19 -7.43 -18.12
CA TRP A 141 -18.39 -6.64 -17.79
C TRP A 141 -19.52 -7.51 -17.24
N ALA A 142 -19.80 -8.65 -17.87
CA ALA A 142 -20.81 -9.58 -17.36
C ALA A 142 -20.52 -10.04 -15.93
N ALA A 143 -19.25 -10.23 -15.55
CA ALA A 143 -18.86 -10.56 -14.19
C ALA A 143 -18.98 -9.36 -13.22
N LEU A 144 -18.59 -8.16 -13.65
CA LEU A 144 -18.73 -6.93 -12.84
C LEU A 144 -20.20 -6.55 -12.60
N ASP A 145 -21.06 -6.78 -13.59
CA ASP A 145 -22.50 -6.46 -13.55
C ASP A 145 -23.30 -7.39 -12.62
N ALA A 146 -22.66 -8.40 -12.02
CA ALA A 146 -23.24 -9.13 -10.89
C ALA A 146 -23.52 -8.19 -9.70
N ASP A 147 -22.77 -7.10 -9.56
CA ASP A 147 -23.07 -6.03 -8.64
C ASP A 147 -23.92 -4.95 -9.32
N THR A 148 -25.22 -4.97 -8.98
CA THR A 148 -26.24 -4.06 -9.52
C THR A 148 -26.48 -2.83 -8.64
N GLY A 149 -25.69 -2.67 -7.57
CA GLY A 149 -25.81 -1.54 -6.66
C GLY A 149 -25.38 -0.21 -7.30
N PRO A 150 -25.91 0.93 -6.82
CA PRO A 150 -25.43 2.23 -7.26
C PRO A 150 -23.94 2.39 -6.95
N VAL A 151 -23.17 2.85 -7.93
CA VAL A 151 -21.70 3.03 -7.81
C VAL A 151 -21.30 4.43 -7.35
N LEU A 152 -22.24 5.38 -7.35
CA LEU A 152 -22.07 6.71 -6.79
C LEU A 152 -23.02 6.90 -5.60
N ASP A 153 -22.61 7.73 -4.65
CA ASP A 153 -23.43 8.20 -3.54
C ASP A 153 -23.46 9.72 -3.47
N ARG A 154 -24.40 10.26 -2.69
CA ARG A 154 -24.52 11.69 -2.38
C ARG A 154 -24.04 11.94 -0.95
N TYR A 155 -23.00 12.75 -0.82
CA TYR A 155 -22.42 13.14 0.46
C TYR A 155 -22.58 14.63 0.72
N THR A 156 -23.35 15.01 1.74
CA THR A 156 -23.46 16.41 2.17
C THR A 156 -22.28 16.77 3.07
N LEU A 157 -21.47 17.74 2.64
CA LEU A 157 -20.39 18.29 3.46
C LEU A 157 -20.97 18.92 4.73
N THR A 158 -20.44 18.52 5.88
CA THR A 158 -20.85 19.06 7.18
C THR A 158 -19.93 20.22 7.61
N ASP A 159 -20.39 21.04 8.56
CA ASP A 159 -19.52 22.04 9.20
C ASP A 159 -18.28 21.40 9.85
N ALA A 160 -18.43 20.17 10.37
CA ALA A 160 -17.31 19.42 10.95
C ALA A 160 -16.30 18.98 9.89
N ASP A 161 -16.74 18.56 8.71
CA ASP A 161 -15.82 18.27 7.60
C ASP A 161 -15.06 19.53 7.20
N ILE A 162 -15.70 20.71 7.11
CA ILE A 162 -15.01 21.95 6.76
C ILE A 162 -14.03 22.37 7.86
N ALA A 163 -14.41 22.22 9.12
CA ALA A 163 -13.58 22.60 10.27
C ALA A 163 -12.35 21.70 10.46
N GLY A 164 -12.42 20.42 10.07
CA GLY A 164 -11.34 19.45 10.24
C GLY A 164 -11.39 18.72 11.59
N PRO A 165 -10.26 18.16 12.04
CA PRO A 165 -8.99 18.87 12.17
C PRO A 165 -8.03 18.67 10.99
N TYR A 166 -7.57 19.78 10.40
CA TYR A 166 -6.53 19.80 9.37
C TYR A 166 -5.20 20.31 9.91
N VAL A 167 -4.11 19.65 9.55
CA VAL A 167 -2.76 20.00 9.99
C VAL A 167 -1.82 20.07 8.80
N SER A 168 -1.05 21.14 8.68
CA SER A 168 0.02 21.18 7.67
C SER A 168 1.07 20.15 8.02
N VAL A 169 1.22 19.12 7.19
CA VAL A 169 2.15 18.00 7.42
C VAL A 169 3.51 18.32 6.77
N PRO A 170 4.58 18.46 7.57
CA PRO A 170 5.92 18.72 7.03
C PRO A 170 6.46 17.54 6.22
N GLY A 171 7.38 17.82 5.29
CA GLY A 171 8.05 16.76 4.51
C GLY A 171 9.03 15.91 5.32
N SER A 172 9.85 16.52 6.19
CA SER A 172 10.92 15.80 6.90
C SER A 172 10.43 15.06 8.14
N MET A 173 11.06 13.91 8.42
CA MET A 173 10.73 13.04 9.56
C MET A 173 10.87 13.75 10.91
N LEU A 174 11.92 14.55 11.07
CA LEU A 174 12.16 15.32 12.28
C LEU A 174 11.12 16.43 12.49
N ALA A 175 10.62 17.04 11.41
CA ALA A 175 9.56 18.03 11.52
C ALA A 175 8.20 17.37 11.79
N LYS A 176 7.90 16.23 11.16
CA LYS A 176 6.72 15.40 11.46
C LYS A 176 6.65 15.01 12.93
N ALA A 177 7.79 14.64 13.53
CA ALA A 177 7.88 14.25 14.94
C ALA A 177 7.54 15.37 15.94
N LYS A 178 7.50 16.64 15.51
CA LYS A 178 7.09 17.78 16.35
C LYS A 178 5.57 17.95 16.42
N LEU A 179 4.82 17.30 15.54
CA LEU A 179 3.36 17.36 15.54
C LEU A 179 2.78 16.45 16.62
N LYS A 180 1.72 16.93 17.30
CA LYS A 180 0.97 16.14 18.29
C LYS A 180 0.19 14.98 17.66
N LYS A 181 -0.21 15.13 16.39
CA LYS A 181 -0.92 14.13 15.59
C LYS A 181 -0.64 14.38 14.11
N LEU A 182 -0.58 13.33 13.30
CA LEU A 182 -0.49 13.43 11.83
C LEU A 182 -1.86 13.22 11.20
N GLY A 183 -2.78 14.17 11.45
CA GLY A 183 -4.09 14.23 10.79
C GLY A 183 -4.00 14.57 9.30
N TYR A 184 -5.14 14.68 8.63
CA TYR A 184 -5.21 15.09 7.22
C TYR A 184 -4.69 16.52 7.03
N GLY A 185 -4.08 16.79 5.88
CA GLY A 185 -3.59 18.10 5.47
C GLY A 185 -4.67 19.04 4.96
N SER A 186 -5.76 18.48 4.41
CA SER A 186 -6.86 19.24 3.83
C SER A 186 -8.17 18.45 3.79
N LEU A 187 -9.26 19.15 3.50
CA LEU A 187 -10.56 18.54 3.19
C LEU A 187 -10.47 17.57 2.02
N ASP A 188 -9.79 17.98 0.94
CA ASP A 188 -9.59 17.16 -0.25
C ASP A 188 -8.91 15.82 0.06
N GLU A 189 -7.86 15.85 0.88
CA GLU A 189 -7.14 14.64 1.30
C GLU A 189 -8.03 13.73 2.14
N MET A 190 -8.77 14.31 3.09
CA MET A 190 -9.70 13.57 3.94
C MET A 190 -10.79 12.89 3.12
N LEU A 191 -11.41 13.61 2.18
CA LEU A 191 -12.44 13.06 1.30
C LEU A 191 -11.86 11.99 0.37
N GLY A 192 -10.67 12.22 -0.18
CA GLY A 192 -9.99 11.24 -1.03
C GLY A 192 -9.73 9.91 -0.30
N GLU A 193 -9.22 9.98 0.93
CA GLU A 193 -9.02 8.82 1.80
C GLU A 193 -10.34 8.15 2.19
N ARG A 194 -11.39 8.94 2.50
CA ARG A 194 -12.71 8.41 2.86
C ARG A 194 -13.39 7.65 1.71
N PHE A 195 -13.26 8.16 0.48
CA PHE A 195 -13.95 7.61 -0.71
C PHE A 195 -13.00 6.85 -1.65
N HIS A 196 -11.81 6.49 -1.18
CA HIS A 196 -10.77 5.73 -1.89
C HIS A 196 -10.42 6.33 -3.26
N SER A 197 -10.44 7.67 -3.36
CA SER A 197 -10.40 8.39 -4.63
C SER A 197 -9.35 9.49 -4.62
N SER A 198 -8.87 9.83 -5.80
CA SER A 198 -8.02 11.01 -5.95
C SER A 198 -8.84 12.28 -5.68
N PRO A 199 -8.27 13.29 -5.03
CA PRO A 199 -8.89 14.61 -4.92
C PRO A 199 -9.37 15.16 -6.27
N THR A 200 -8.55 15.01 -7.31
CA THR A 200 -8.88 15.46 -8.66
C THR A 200 -10.15 14.80 -9.20
N LEU A 201 -10.37 13.51 -8.94
CA LEU A 201 -11.60 12.83 -9.34
C LEU A 201 -12.83 13.43 -8.63
N LEU A 202 -12.73 13.71 -7.33
CA LEU A 202 -13.85 14.29 -6.57
C LEU A 202 -14.28 15.64 -7.15
N HIS A 203 -13.32 16.49 -7.54
CA HIS A 203 -13.62 17.75 -8.23
C HIS A 203 -14.23 17.53 -9.63
N ARG A 204 -13.74 16.53 -10.38
CA ARG A 204 -14.28 16.19 -11.72
C ARG A 204 -15.69 15.61 -11.68
N LEU A 205 -16.05 14.88 -10.62
CA LEU A 205 -17.41 14.41 -10.37
C LEU A 205 -18.36 15.54 -9.97
N ASN A 206 -17.83 16.65 -9.47
CA ASN A 206 -18.59 17.78 -8.92
C ASN A 206 -18.23 19.10 -9.60
N PRO A 207 -18.32 19.18 -10.95
CA PRO A 207 -17.86 20.35 -11.68
C PRO A 207 -18.64 21.61 -11.24
N GLY A 208 -17.90 22.66 -10.91
CA GLY A 208 -18.47 23.97 -10.52
C GLY A 208 -19.06 24.03 -9.10
N LYS A 209 -19.04 22.94 -8.33
CA LYS A 209 -19.49 22.97 -6.93
C LYS A 209 -18.39 23.50 -6.02
N ALA A 210 -18.76 24.37 -5.08
CA ALA A 210 -17.87 24.78 -4.00
C ALA A 210 -17.86 23.74 -2.88
N PHE A 211 -16.69 23.35 -2.40
CA PHE A 211 -16.53 22.37 -1.32
C PHE A 211 -16.67 23.08 0.04
N VAL A 212 -17.90 23.47 0.37
CA VAL A 212 -18.30 24.16 1.60
C VAL A 212 -19.42 23.39 2.29
N ALA A 213 -19.68 23.71 3.56
CA ALA A 213 -20.74 23.05 4.33
C ALA A 213 -22.11 23.21 3.66
N GLY A 214 -22.91 22.15 3.68
CA GLY A 214 -24.21 22.07 3.01
C GLY A 214 -24.12 21.68 1.53
N THR A 215 -22.95 21.72 0.89
CA THR A 215 -22.81 21.23 -0.48
C THR A 215 -22.97 19.71 -0.52
N GLU A 216 -23.88 19.23 -1.36
CA GLU A 216 -24.00 17.82 -1.69
C GLU A 216 -23.04 17.44 -2.82
N LEU A 217 -22.14 16.49 -2.58
CA LEU A 217 -21.17 15.97 -3.53
C LEU A 217 -21.57 14.59 -4.04
N LEU A 218 -21.33 14.31 -5.32
CA LEU A 218 -21.29 12.95 -5.84
C LEU A 218 -19.92 12.33 -5.54
N VAL A 219 -19.92 11.14 -4.94
CA VAL A 219 -18.70 10.44 -4.51
C VAL A 219 -18.77 8.96 -4.90
N PRO A 220 -17.63 8.28 -5.09
CA PRO A 220 -17.61 6.83 -5.21
C PRO A 220 -18.26 6.14 -4.01
N LYS A 221 -19.12 5.16 -4.28
CA LYS A 221 -19.76 4.34 -3.25
C LYS A 221 -18.99 3.04 -3.04
N ILE A 222 -18.27 2.94 -1.93
CA ILE A 222 -17.42 1.80 -1.62
C ILE A 222 -18.07 0.92 -0.54
N ASP A 223 -19.06 0.14 -0.96
CA ASP A 223 -19.77 -0.81 -0.09
C ASP A 223 -19.23 -2.23 -0.32
N ALA A 224 -17.98 -2.46 0.06
CA ALA A 224 -17.36 -3.77 -0.02
C ALA A 224 -17.76 -4.65 1.18
N ALA A 225 -17.96 -5.95 0.95
CA ALA A 225 -18.30 -6.88 2.02
C ALA A 225 -17.11 -7.06 3.00
N PRO A 226 -17.33 -7.49 4.25
CA PRO A 226 -16.22 -7.87 5.12
C PRO A 226 -15.41 -9.05 4.52
N LEU A 227 -14.09 -8.93 4.54
CA LEU A 227 -13.19 -10.00 4.09
C LEU A 227 -13.17 -11.16 5.08
N ALA A 228 -13.31 -12.39 4.57
CA ALA A 228 -13.04 -13.59 5.34
C ALA A 228 -11.55 -13.69 5.71
N ALA A 229 -11.25 -14.47 6.77
CA ALA A 229 -9.87 -14.76 7.14
C ALA A 229 -9.19 -15.61 6.06
N PRO A 230 -7.99 -15.24 5.58
CA PRO A 230 -7.28 -16.01 4.57
C PRO A 230 -6.61 -17.23 5.19
N SER A 231 -6.38 -18.26 4.36
CA SER A 231 -5.43 -19.32 4.70
C SER A 231 -3.98 -18.82 4.58
N ARG A 232 -3.73 -17.82 3.73
CA ARG A 232 -2.41 -17.21 3.51
C ARG A 232 -2.52 -15.80 2.93
N VAL A 233 -1.58 -14.93 3.30
CA VAL A 233 -1.27 -13.70 2.57
C VAL A 233 -0.19 -13.97 1.53
N LEU A 234 -0.39 -13.54 0.29
CA LEU A 234 0.57 -13.69 -0.80
C LEU A 234 1.03 -12.31 -1.29
N VAL A 235 2.32 -12.02 -1.19
CA VAL A 235 2.93 -10.82 -1.78
C VAL A 235 3.59 -11.21 -3.10
N LEU A 236 3.22 -10.54 -4.19
CA LEU A 236 3.70 -10.83 -5.54
C LEU A 236 4.53 -9.70 -6.12
N GLY A 237 5.77 -10.04 -6.52
CA GLY A 237 6.80 -9.16 -7.05
C GLY A 237 6.58 -8.68 -8.50
N ASP A 238 5.93 -9.46 -9.34
CA ASP A 238 5.61 -9.12 -10.73
C ASP A 238 4.26 -8.41 -10.88
N ASP A 239 3.34 -8.71 -9.97
CA ASP A 239 2.00 -8.14 -9.94
C ASP A 239 1.89 -6.88 -9.06
N TYR A 240 2.91 -6.54 -8.27
CA TYR A 240 2.87 -5.38 -7.37
C TYR A 240 1.67 -5.41 -6.43
N SER A 241 1.54 -6.50 -5.67
CA SER A 241 0.34 -6.69 -4.84
C SER A 241 0.55 -7.48 -3.56
N VAL A 242 -0.37 -7.24 -2.63
CA VAL A 242 -0.69 -8.11 -1.49
C VAL A 242 -2.04 -8.76 -1.77
N ASN A 243 -2.11 -10.07 -1.65
CA ASN A 243 -3.26 -10.88 -2.00
C ASN A 243 -3.70 -11.72 -0.80
N LEU A 244 -5.01 -11.93 -0.66
CA LEU A 244 -5.56 -12.87 0.30
C LEU A 244 -5.98 -14.15 -0.41
N VAL A 245 -5.54 -15.28 0.11
CA VAL A 245 -5.67 -16.60 -0.52
C VAL A 245 -6.51 -17.53 0.36
N ASP A 246 -7.49 -18.21 -0.24
CA ASP A 246 -8.33 -19.23 0.41
C ASP A 246 -7.58 -20.57 0.59
N GLY A 247 -8.24 -21.55 1.22
CA GLY A 247 -7.64 -22.87 1.48
C GLY A 247 -7.39 -23.69 0.20
N GLU A 248 -8.08 -23.35 -0.88
CA GLU A 248 -7.95 -23.96 -2.20
C GLU A 248 -6.91 -23.27 -3.08
N GLY A 249 -6.20 -22.28 -2.55
CA GLY A 249 -5.15 -21.55 -3.25
C GLY A 249 -5.68 -20.48 -4.21
N ARG A 250 -6.95 -20.07 -4.10
CA ARG A 250 -7.54 -19.00 -4.92
C ARG A 250 -7.32 -17.64 -4.27
N ILE A 251 -6.94 -16.68 -5.10
CA ILE A 251 -6.90 -15.27 -4.69
C ILE A 251 -8.33 -14.74 -4.71
N TYR A 252 -8.84 -14.34 -3.55
CA TYR A 252 -10.18 -13.75 -3.42
C TYR A 252 -10.15 -12.25 -3.12
N ALA A 253 -8.97 -11.69 -2.82
CA ALA A 253 -8.76 -10.26 -2.70
C ALA A 253 -7.34 -9.89 -3.12
N ARG A 254 -7.18 -8.72 -3.74
CA ARG A 254 -5.93 -8.18 -4.26
C ARG A 254 -5.85 -6.69 -3.98
N PHE A 255 -4.71 -6.26 -3.43
CA PHE A 255 -4.41 -4.87 -3.14
C PHE A 255 -3.09 -4.47 -3.79
N PRO A 256 -3.03 -3.38 -4.57
CA PRO A 256 -1.78 -2.94 -5.18
C PRO A 256 -0.81 -2.48 -4.10
N ALA A 257 0.47 -2.76 -4.31
CA ALA A 257 1.53 -2.56 -3.33
C ALA A 257 2.78 -1.92 -3.95
N THR A 258 3.51 -1.16 -3.14
CA THR A 258 4.90 -0.77 -3.42
C THR A 258 5.82 -1.56 -2.50
N TYR A 259 6.91 -2.09 -3.03
CA TYR A 259 7.95 -2.74 -2.23
C TYR A 259 9.34 -2.38 -2.75
N GLY A 260 10.33 -3.18 -2.37
CA GLY A 260 11.75 -2.92 -2.35
C GLY A 260 12.39 -2.23 -3.55
N SER A 261 13.52 -1.59 -3.28
CA SER A 261 14.46 -1.08 -4.29
C SER A 261 15.54 -2.12 -4.60
N VAL A 262 16.47 -1.80 -5.51
CA VAL A 262 17.69 -2.59 -5.70
C VAL A 262 18.52 -2.69 -4.40
N HIS A 263 18.45 -1.68 -3.54
CA HIS A 263 19.16 -1.66 -2.26
C HIS A 263 18.45 -2.45 -1.16
N ASP A 264 17.12 -2.51 -1.22
CA ASP A 264 16.27 -3.17 -0.24
C ASP A 264 15.28 -4.11 -0.94
N PRO A 265 15.74 -5.21 -1.56
CA PRO A 265 14.89 -6.05 -2.41
C PRO A 265 13.76 -6.72 -1.63
N LEU A 266 12.71 -7.10 -2.36
CA LEU A 266 11.57 -7.83 -1.79
C LEU A 266 12.07 -9.11 -1.10
N PRO A 267 11.69 -9.37 0.16
CA PRO A 267 12.24 -10.49 0.91
C PRO A 267 11.50 -11.79 0.59
N VAL A 268 11.80 -12.37 -0.56
CA VAL A 268 11.22 -13.64 -1.02
C VAL A 268 11.40 -14.75 0.02
N GLY A 269 10.33 -15.52 0.25
CA GLY A 269 10.31 -16.63 1.20
C GLY A 269 9.01 -16.73 1.98
N ASP A 270 8.99 -17.70 2.90
CA ASP A 270 7.89 -17.92 3.84
C ASP A 270 8.11 -17.14 5.13
N TRP A 271 7.07 -16.43 5.55
CA TRP A 271 7.04 -15.60 6.75
C TRP A 271 5.71 -15.77 7.48
N ASP A 272 5.60 -15.17 8.66
CA ASP A 272 4.37 -15.15 9.45
C ASP A 272 4.06 -13.73 9.89
N ILE A 273 2.77 -13.43 10.03
CA ILE A 273 2.35 -12.20 10.69
C ILE A 273 2.61 -12.34 12.20
N ARG A 274 3.42 -11.43 12.75
CA ARG A 274 3.72 -11.37 14.19
C ARG A 274 2.68 -10.58 14.96
N GLY A 275 2.01 -9.64 14.31
CA GLY A 275 0.98 -8.82 14.92
C GLY A 275 0.48 -7.72 13.98
N VAL A 276 -0.61 -7.08 14.41
CA VAL A 276 -1.27 -5.98 13.70
C VAL A 276 -1.43 -4.81 14.68
N TRP A 277 -0.92 -3.65 14.33
CA TRP A 277 -1.03 -2.42 15.11
C TRP A 277 -1.79 -1.39 14.30
N ARG A 278 -2.98 -1.01 14.79
CA ARG A 278 -3.80 0.06 14.21
C ARG A 278 -3.36 1.41 14.77
N ASN A 279 -3.29 2.42 13.91
CA ASN A 279 -2.80 3.76 14.20
C ASN A 279 -1.47 3.74 14.99
N PRO A 280 -0.42 3.12 14.43
CA PRO A 280 0.84 2.94 15.15
C PRO A 280 1.55 4.28 15.39
N THR A 281 2.27 4.35 16.50
CA THR A 281 3.37 5.31 16.64
C THR A 281 4.56 4.81 15.83
N TYR A 282 5.20 5.68 15.05
CA TYR A 282 6.35 5.28 14.23
C TYR A 282 7.66 5.76 14.84
N HIS A 283 8.56 4.82 15.11
CA HIS A 283 9.89 5.08 15.63
C HIS A 283 10.90 5.11 14.49
N TYR A 284 11.14 6.30 13.94
CA TYR A 284 12.11 6.53 12.89
C TYR A 284 13.54 6.38 13.44
N ASN A 285 14.32 5.53 12.77
CA ASN A 285 15.75 5.38 13.01
C ASN A 285 16.51 5.58 11.69
N PRO A 286 17.17 6.72 11.47
CA PRO A 286 17.86 7.02 10.21
C PRO A 286 18.97 6.01 9.88
N ALA A 287 19.53 5.34 10.90
CA ALA A 287 20.58 4.34 10.70
C ALA A 287 20.11 3.06 9.99
N LEU A 288 18.80 2.85 9.86
CA LEU A 288 18.22 1.70 9.15
C LEU A 288 18.07 1.93 7.63
N PHE A 289 18.31 3.15 7.15
CA PHE A 289 18.15 3.51 5.75
C PHE A 289 19.52 3.71 5.09
N TRP A 290 19.72 3.15 3.90
CA TRP A 290 21.00 3.22 3.19
C TRP A 290 21.33 4.66 2.73
N ASP A 291 20.31 5.46 2.45
CA ASP A 291 20.37 6.88 2.07
C ASP A 291 20.15 7.82 3.27
N GLY A 292 19.92 7.27 4.46
CA GLY A 292 19.73 8.03 5.69
C GLY A 292 21.04 8.56 6.24
N ASN A 293 21.03 9.81 6.71
CA ASN A 293 22.15 10.32 7.49
C ASN A 293 22.14 9.67 8.89
N ARG A 294 23.07 8.74 9.13
CA ARG A 294 23.17 8.00 10.40
C ARG A 294 23.38 8.89 11.64
N ASN A 295 23.82 10.13 11.44
CA ASN A 295 24.02 11.11 12.50
C ASN A 295 22.75 11.90 12.84
N ASP A 296 21.69 11.79 12.04
CA ASP A 296 20.41 12.42 12.36
C ASP A 296 19.81 11.77 13.62
N PRO A 297 19.11 12.54 14.47
CA PRO A 297 18.47 11.98 15.64
C PRO A 297 17.34 11.02 15.27
N LYS A 298 17.18 9.97 16.08
CA LYS A 298 15.96 9.14 16.07
C LYS A 298 14.75 10.02 16.37
N ALA A 299 13.61 9.67 15.80
CA ALA A 299 12.39 10.46 15.97
C ALA A 299 11.19 9.56 16.25
N THR A 300 10.28 10.05 17.11
CA THR A 300 8.99 9.39 17.36
C THR A 300 7.90 10.19 16.70
N ILE A 301 7.22 9.58 15.74
CA ILE A 301 6.20 10.20 14.91
C ILE A 301 4.84 9.69 15.36
N GLN A 302 3.96 10.62 15.72
CA GLN A 302 2.66 10.31 16.32
C GLN A 302 1.70 9.63 15.32
N PRO A 303 0.69 8.92 15.81
CA PRO A 303 -0.31 8.29 14.94
C PRO A 303 -1.09 9.27 14.05
N GLY A 304 -1.63 8.74 12.96
CA GLY A 304 -2.58 9.41 12.08
C GLY A 304 -2.43 9.00 10.61
N PRO A 305 -3.36 9.39 9.73
CA PRO A 305 -3.34 9.05 8.30
C PRO A 305 -2.06 9.50 7.60
N ASN A 306 -1.44 10.59 8.06
CA ASN A 306 -0.19 11.12 7.54
C ASN A 306 1.08 10.56 8.16
N ASN A 307 0.95 9.56 9.02
CA ASN A 307 2.10 8.82 9.53
C ASN A 307 2.82 8.11 8.36
N PRO A 308 4.17 8.11 8.31
CA PRO A 308 4.93 7.43 7.25
C PRO A 308 4.64 5.93 7.08
N VAL A 309 4.14 5.26 8.12
CA VAL A 309 3.64 3.87 8.02
C VAL A 309 2.11 3.78 7.98
N GLY A 310 1.44 4.91 7.79
CA GLY A 310 0.00 5.02 7.65
C GLY A 310 -0.79 4.65 8.91
N VAL A 311 -2.01 4.19 8.68
CA VAL A 311 -3.00 3.88 9.72
C VAL A 311 -2.93 2.44 10.26
N ALA A 312 -2.07 1.60 9.69
CA ALA A 312 -1.84 0.24 10.20
C ALA A 312 -0.43 -0.26 9.86
N TRP A 313 0.14 -1.01 10.79
CA TRP A 313 1.38 -1.76 10.61
C TRP A 313 1.11 -3.24 10.88
N ILE A 314 1.48 -4.10 9.94
CA ILE A 314 1.39 -5.55 10.02
C ILE A 314 2.83 -6.07 10.03
N SER A 315 3.32 -6.53 11.18
CA SER A 315 4.70 -6.99 11.30
C SER A 315 4.85 -8.40 10.74
N LEU A 316 5.92 -8.62 9.99
CA LEU A 316 6.32 -9.96 9.56
C LEU A 316 7.31 -10.59 10.55
N SER A 317 7.54 -11.90 10.41
CA SER A 317 8.57 -12.62 11.16
C SER A 317 9.99 -12.29 10.70
N LYS A 318 10.13 -11.63 9.54
CA LYS A 318 11.37 -10.97 9.13
C LYS A 318 11.59 -9.70 9.94
N PRO A 319 12.75 -9.55 10.63
CA PRO A 319 13.06 -8.33 11.38
C PRO A 319 12.96 -7.08 10.50
N HIS A 320 12.35 -6.02 11.06
CA HIS A 320 12.21 -4.69 10.45
C HIS A 320 11.39 -4.60 9.16
N VAL A 321 10.74 -5.69 8.74
CA VAL A 321 9.86 -5.69 7.56
C VAL A 321 8.40 -5.80 8.00
N GLY A 322 7.54 -5.00 7.38
CA GLY A 322 6.10 -5.05 7.58
C GLY A 322 5.33 -4.69 6.32
N ILE A 323 4.04 -5.04 6.34
CA ILE A 323 3.03 -4.53 5.41
C ILE A 323 2.34 -3.36 6.12
N HIS A 324 2.27 -2.19 5.48
CA HIS A 324 1.77 -0.99 6.16
C HIS A 324 1.08 -0.01 5.21
N GLY A 325 0.35 0.94 5.80
CA GLY A 325 -0.33 2.01 5.05
C GLY A 325 0.63 3.10 4.55
N THR A 326 0.13 4.03 3.77
CA THR A 326 0.89 5.22 3.37
C THR A 326 -0.04 6.41 3.14
N PRO A 327 0.41 7.64 3.42
CA PRO A 327 -0.31 8.86 3.05
C PRO A 327 -0.21 9.25 1.57
N GLU A 328 0.47 8.43 0.78
CA GLU A 328 0.75 8.71 -0.63
C GLU A 328 0.09 7.66 -1.54
N PRO A 329 -1.26 7.57 -1.59
CA PRO A 329 -1.95 6.53 -2.34
C PRO A 329 -1.62 6.57 -3.84
N SER A 330 -1.47 7.77 -4.39
CA SER A 330 -1.12 7.98 -5.81
C SER A 330 0.24 7.40 -6.21
N ARG A 331 1.13 7.06 -5.25
CA ARG A 331 2.48 6.51 -5.48
C ARG A 331 2.57 4.99 -5.36
N ILE A 332 1.48 4.32 -5.00
CA ILE A 332 1.42 2.85 -4.89
C ILE A 332 1.68 2.20 -6.25
N SER A 333 2.65 1.27 -6.26
CA SER A 333 3.19 0.55 -7.42
C SER A 333 3.85 1.44 -8.49
N LYS A 334 4.18 2.69 -8.16
CA LYS A 334 4.81 3.67 -9.08
C LYS A 334 6.17 4.17 -8.59
N THR A 335 6.57 3.75 -7.39
CA THR A 335 7.81 4.16 -6.72
C THR A 335 8.46 2.93 -6.08
N GLN A 336 9.65 3.11 -5.51
CA GLN A 336 10.33 2.07 -4.72
C GLN A 336 10.25 2.41 -3.23
N SER A 337 10.48 1.41 -2.38
CA SER A 337 10.54 1.56 -0.92
C SER A 337 11.93 1.19 -0.37
N HIS A 338 12.15 1.52 0.89
CA HIS A 338 13.29 1.07 1.68
C HIS A 338 13.05 -0.32 2.32
N GLY A 339 12.40 -1.23 1.59
CA GLY A 339 12.26 -2.65 1.95
C GLY A 339 10.94 -3.06 2.62
N CYS A 340 10.06 -2.13 2.96
CA CYS A 340 8.72 -2.43 3.48
C CYS A 340 7.67 -2.51 2.36
N ILE A 341 6.54 -3.17 2.63
CA ILE A 341 5.45 -3.35 1.67
C ILE A 341 4.36 -2.30 1.99
N ARG A 342 4.20 -1.31 1.11
CA ARG A 342 3.25 -0.20 1.28
C ARG A 342 1.95 -0.48 0.53
N LEU A 343 0.83 -0.25 1.20
CA LEU A 343 -0.53 -0.24 0.66
C LEU A 343 -1.16 1.13 0.91
N THR A 344 -2.22 1.48 0.18
CA THR A 344 -3.06 2.63 0.58
C THR A 344 -3.60 2.43 1.99
N ASN A 345 -3.88 3.52 2.71
CA ASN A 345 -4.40 3.44 4.08
C ASN A 345 -5.70 2.61 4.16
N TRP A 346 -6.62 2.79 3.22
CA TRP A 346 -7.85 1.97 3.16
C TRP A 346 -7.57 0.48 2.88
N SER A 347 -6.64 0.16 1.98
CA SER A 347 -6.29 -1.24 1.65
C SER A 347 -5.63 -1.93 2.83
N VAL A 348 -4.70 -1.28 3.53
CA VAL A 348 -4.05 -1.91 4.70
C VAL A 348 -5.06 -2.16 5.82
N LEU A 349 -6.07 -1.29 5.99
CA LEU A 349 -7.11 -1.51 7.00
C LEU A 349 -7.99 -2.72 6.68
N GLN A 350 -8.31 -2.94 5.40
CA GLN A 350 -9.02 -4.13 4.93
C GLN A 350 -8.20 -5.41 5.21
N VAL A 351 -6.92 -5.42 4.82
CA VAL A 351 -6.03 -6.56 5.12
C VAL A 351 -5.93 -6.79 6.63
N ALA A 352 -5.68 -5.72 7.40
CA ALA A 352 -5.56 -5.77 8.87
C ALA A 352 -6.85 -6.20 9.59
N SER A 353 -8.01 -6.16 8.94
CA SER A 353 -9.26 -6.72 9.50
C SER A 353 -9.43 -8.21 9.25
N ALA A 354 -8.79 -8.76 8.21
CA ALA A 354 -8.93 -10.15 7.82
C ALA A 354 -7.89 -11.09 8.46
N ILE A 355 -6.75 -10.55 8.91
CA ILE A 355 -5.60 -11.34 9.37
C ILE A 355 -5.38 -11.25 10.88
N GLY A 356 -4.60 -12.20 11.41
CA GLY A 356 -4.14 -12.20 12.80
C GLY A 356 -2.68 -12.66 12.93
N ALA A 357 -2.18 -12.69 14.17
CA ALA A 357 -0.87 -13.27 14.45
C ALA A 357 -0.87 -14.76 14.07
N GLY A 358 0.21 -15.22 13.43
CA GLY A 358 0.34 -16.57 12.91
C GLY A 358 -0.27 -16.79 11.53
N THR A 359 -0.94 -15.79 10.92
CA THR A 359 -1.37 -15.90 9.52
C THR A 359 -0.11 -16.06 8.63
N PRO A 360 0.00 -17.13 7.82
CA PRO A 360 1.14 -17.35 6.96
C PRO A 360 1.24 -16.29 5.86
N VAL A 361 2.47 -15.92 5.50
CA VAL A 361 2.79 -14.99 4.42
C VAL A 361 3.78 -15.64 3.47
N LEU A 362 3.40 -15.81 2.21
CA LEU A 362 4.34 -16.15 1.15
C LEU A 362 4.71 -14.88 0.38
N ILE A 363 5.99 -14.59 0.26
CA ILE A 363 6.51 -13.54 -0.60
C ILE A 363 7.20 -14.20 -1.78
N SER A 364 6.75 -13.90 -2.99
CA SER A 364 7.30 -14.47 -4.21
C SER A 364 7.45 -13.41 -5.29
N GLU A 365 8.47 -13.57 -6.16
CA GLU A 365 8.63 -12.67 -7.31
C GLU A 365 7.55 -12.88 -8.35
N THR A 366 7.07 -14.12 -8.52
CA THR A 366 6.08 -14.47 -9.53
C THR A 366 4.97 -15.34 -8.94
N MET A 367 3.88 -15.49 -9.67
CA MET A 367 2.75 -16.36 -9.29
C MET A 367 3.23 -17.79 -8.96
N PRO A 368 3.08 -18.26 -7.71
CA PRO A 368 3.40 -19.63 -7.37
C PRO A 368 2.44 -20.63 -8.01
N SER A 369 2.84 -21.91 -8.06
CA SER A 369 1.93 -22.96 -8.51
C SER A 369 0.71 -23.07 -7.56
N PRO A 370 -0.46 -23.53 -8.07
CA PRO A 370 -1.64 -23.76 -7.23
C PRO A 370 -1.36 -24.69 -6.04
N ASP A 371 -0.49 -25.69 -6.23
CA ASP A 371 -0.11 -26.62 -5.15
C ASP A 371 0.67 -25.91 -4.05
N THR A 372 1.59 -25.00 -4.39
CA THR A 372 2.29 -24.17 -3.41
C THR A 372 1.31 -23.30 -2.62
N LEU A 373 0.28 -22.75 -3.27
CA LEU A 373 -0.73 -21.91 -2.61
C LEU A 373 -1.67 -22.71 -1.70
N ARG A 374 -1.98 -23.96 -2.06
CA ARG A 374 -2.82 -24.89 -1.26
C ARG A 374 -2.09 -25.54 -0.10
N THR A 375 -0.78 -25.71 -0.24
CA THR A 375 0.01 -26.37 0.80
C THR A 375 -0.04 -25.51 2.05
N SER A 376 -0.76 -25.97 3.07
CA SER A 376 -0.65 -25.40 4.41
C SER A 376 0.83 -25.36 4.76
N VAL A 377 1.34 -24.17 5.11
CA VAL A 377 2.64 -24.13 5.78
C VAL A 377 2.39 -24.88 7.08
N ALA A 378 2.75 -26.16 7.12
CA ALA A 378 2.86 -26.86 8.38
C ALA A 378 3.73 -25.94 9.23
N ALA A 379 3.16 -25.45 10.35
CA ALA A 379 3.89 -24.61 11.28
C ALA A 379 5.29 -25.21 11.40
N ALA A 380 6.31 -24.43 11.04
CA ALA A 380 7.68 -24.90 11.07
C ALA A 380 7.87 -25.65 12.39
N PRO A 381 8.48 -26.86 12.41
CA PRO A 381 8.78 -27.52 13.66
C PRO A 381 9.47 -26.47 14.50
N THR A 382 8.92 -26.20 15.68
CA THR A 382 9.49 -25.28 16.64
C THR A 382 10.89 -25.83 16.88
N THR A 383 11.89 -25.28 16.19
CA THR A 383 13.27 -25.58 16.49
C THR A 383 13.39 -25.06 17.91
N VAL A 384 13.45 -25.99 18.85
CA VAL A 384 13.69 -25.70 20.25
C VAL A 384 14.97 -24.89 20.26
N GLU A 385 14.80 -23.57 20.39
CA GLU A 385 15.88 -22.68 20.74
C GLU A 385 16.47 -23.27 22.02
N ALA A 386 17.74 -23.64 21.94
CA ALA A 386 18.48 -24.15 23.09
C ALA A 386 18.20 -23.21 24.28
N PRO A 387 17.88 -23.76 25.47
CA PRO A 387 17.50 -22.92 26.58
C PRO A 387 18.65 -21.96 26.89
N LEU A 388 18.32 -20.67 26.99
CA LEU A 388 19.21 -19.67 27.56
C LEU A 388 19.77 -20.19 28.89
N PRO A 389 21.07 -19.95 29.20
CA PRO A 389 21.67 -20.43 30.44
C PRO A 389 20.88 -19.90 31.64
N THR A 390 20.50 -20.83 32.51
CA THR A 390 19.76 -20.56 33.75
C THR A 390 20.58 -19.63 34.65
N PRO A 391 20.01 -18.56 35.22
CA PRO A 391 20.71 -17.79 36.24
C PRO A 391 20.92 -18.66 37.49
N THR A 392 22.19 -18.83 37.87
CA THR A 392 22.60 -19.50 39.10
C THR A 392 21.92 -18.86 40.31
N THR A 393 21.33 -19.73 41.13
CA THR A 393 20.60 -19.43 42.37
C THR A 393 21.50 -18.71 43.38
N LEU A 394 21.09 -17.54 43.87
CA LEU A 394 21.56 -16.97 45.12
C LEU A 394 20.67 -17.47 46.27
N PRO A 395 21.24 -17.78 47.46
CA PRO A 395 20.51 -18.43 48.54
C PRO A 395 19.53 -17.48 49.25
N THR A 396 18.39 -18.05 49.64
CA THR A 396 17.33 -17.44 50.45
C THR A 396 17.75 -17.34 51.92
N PRO A 397 17.59 -16.19 52.61
CA PRO A 397 17.52 -16.16 54.07
C PRO A 397 16.07 -16.31 54.57
N ALA A 398 15.96 -16.99 55.70
CA ALA A 398 14.74 -17.55 56.30
C ALA A 398 13.65 -16.55 56.70
N SER A 399 12.41 -17.06 56.71
CA SER A 399 11.17 -16.40 57.12
C SER A 399 11.19 -15.96 58.59
N THR A 400 10.72 -14.73 58.85
CA THR A 400 10.28 -14.30 60.19
C THR A 400 8.79 -13.96 60.12
N THR A 401 8.04 -14.55 61.05
CA THR A 401 6.59 -14.55 61.20
C THR A 401 6.03 -13.16 61.53
N VAL A 402 4.95 -12.75 60.87
CA VAL A 402 4.14 -11.56 61.20
C VAL A 402 2.92 -11.98 62.04
N PRO A 403 2.60 -11.33 63.17
CA PRO A 403 1.37 -11.60 63.93
C PRO A 403 0.17 -10.78 63.43
N ALA A 404 -1.02 -11.31 63.70
CA ALA A 404 -2.35 -10.84 63.30
C ALA A 404 -2.73 -9.45 63.87
N PRO A 405 -3.69 -8.72 63.24
CA PRO A 405 -4.18 -7.44 63.75
C PRO A 405 -5.28 -7.64 64.82
N ALA A 406 -5.31 -6.74 65.80
CA ALA A 406 -6.33 -6.67 66.84
C ALA A 406 -7.36 -5.55 66.56
N ASP A 407 -8.63 -5.84 66.91
CA ASP A 407 -9.82 -4.98 66.86
C ASP A 407 -9.77 -3.76 67.82
N VAL A 408 -10.36 -2.59 67.50
CA VAL A 408 -11.67 -1.98 67.95
C VAL A 408 -11.43 -0.43 68.09
N PRO A 409 -12.38 0.56 68.14
CA PRO A 409 -13.83 0.67 67.85
C PRO A 409 -14.26 1.83 66.89
N SER A 410 -15.56 1.79 66.57
CA SER A 410 -16.47 2.80 66.02
C SER A 410 -16.80 4.00 66.94
N ASP A 411 -16.98 5.19 66.36
CA ASP A 411 -18.07 6.16 66.63
C ASP A 411 -17.98 7.30 65.58
N ALA A 412 -18.95 7.45 64.67
CA ALA A 412 -20.19 8.23 64.79
C ALA A 412 -20.00 9.76 64.67
N ASN A 413 -19.99 10.28 63.43
CA ASN A 413 -20.82 11.44 63.05
C ASN A 413 -20.83 11.68 61.52
N LEU A 414 -22.02 11.63 60.92
CA LEU A 414 -22.34 12.11 59.58
C LEU A 414 -22.71 13.61 59.64
N PRO A 415 -22.53 14.40 58.56
CA PRO A 415 -23.66 14.58 57.64
C PRO A 415 -23.30 14.68 56.14
N THR A 416 -24.24 14.26 55.29
CA THR A 416 -24.38 14.60 53.86
C THR A 416 -25.42 15.74 53.68
N PRO A 417 -25.76 16.20 52.46
CA PRO A 417 -24.94 16.86 51.42
C PRO A 417 -25.51 18.26 51.07
N SER A 418 -24.71 19.21 50.57
CA SER A 418 -25.21 20.49 50.05
C SER A 418 -24.71 20.80 48.63
N THR A 419 -25.70 20.92 47.75
CA THR A 419 -25.75 21.56 46.44
C THR A 419 -24.98 22.88 46.35
N ILE A 420 -24.20 23.06 45.27
CA ILE A 420 -23.65 24.36 44.85
C ILE A 420 -24.41 24.83 43.59
N PRO A 421 -24.90 26.09 43.56
CA PRO A 421 -25.76 26.64 42.50
C PRO A 421 -25.00 27.12 41.25
N PRO A 422 -25.70 27.36 40.12
CA PRO A 422 -25.10 27.91 38.90
C PRO A 422 -24.83 29.41 39.06
N ALA A 423 -23.70 29.88 38.52
CA ALA A 423 -23.34 31.29 38.45
C ALA A 423 -23.93 31.96 37.18
N PRO A 424 -24.21 33.28 37.22
CA PRO A 424 -25.19 33.94 36.35
C PRO A 424 -24.64 34.42 35.00
N ALA A 425 -25.55 34.56 34.04
CA ALA A 425 -25.39 35.36 32.84
C ALA A 425 -25.58 36.85 33.17
N ASP A 426 -24.68 37.72 32.70
CA ASP A 426 -25.05 38.95 31.99
C ASP A 426 -23.86 39.81 31.52
N ALA A 427 -24.14 40.52 30.41
CA ALA A 427 -23.58 41.78 29.94
C ALA A 427 -22.22 41.83 29.21
N LEU A 428 -22.34 42.03 27.89
CA LEU A 428 -21.36 42.58 26.94
C LEU A 428 -20.70 43.89 27.42
N PRO A 429 -19.47 44.15 26.96
CA PRO A 429 -19.12 45.46 26.45
C PRO A 429 -18.69 45.42 24.98
N THR A 430 -19.25 46.37 24.24
CA THR A 430 -18.88 46.80 22.89
C THR A 430 -17.40 47.13 22.75
N THR A 431 -16.73 46.57 21.74
CA THR A 431 -15.41 47.06 21.28
C THR A 431 -15.38 47.23 19.76
N THR A 432 -15.03 48.45 19.38
CA THR A 432 -14.76 49.07 18.07
C THR A 432 -14.03 48.18 17.04
N PRO A 433 -14.33 48.31 15.73
CA PRO A 433 -13.64 47.56 14.68
C PRO A 433 -12.19 48.04 14.45
N PRO A 434 -11.27 47.15 14.04
CA PRO A 434 -9.90 47.51 13.68
C PRO A 434 -9.83 48.24 12.32
N PRO A 435 -8.79 49.06 12.07
CA PRO A 435 -8.66 49.84 10.85
C PRO A 435 -8.39 48.97 9.62
N GLN A 436 -9.00 49.36 8.49
CA GLN A 436 -8.81 48.75 7.18
C GLN A 436 -7.33 48.88 6.73
N SER A 437 -6.72 47.75 6.41
CA SER A 437 -5.38 47.71 5.81
C SER A 437 -5.49 47.97 4.31
N GLN A 438 -4.77 48.99 3.83
CA GLN A 438 -4.64 49.30 2.40
C GLN A 438 -3.90 48.18 1.65
N PRO A 439 -4.20 47.96 0.36
CA PRO A 439 -3.48 46.99 -0.46
C PRO A 439 -2.04 47.46 -0.76
N ALA A 440 -1.09 46.52 -0.70
CA ALA A 440 0.31 46.73 -1.05
C ALA A 440 0.51 47.01 -2.55
N PRO A 441 1.51 47.81 -2.95
CA PRO A 441 1.77 48.13 -4.35
C PRO A 441 2.33 46.94 -5.15
N THR A 442 1.90 46.85 -6.41
CA THR A 442 2.32 45.86 -7.41
C THR A 442 3.84 45.91 -7.66
N PRO A 443 4.56 44.78 -7.65
CA PRO A 443 5.96 44.74 -8.04
C PRO A 443 6.15 44.94 -9.56
N PRO A 444 7.25 45.56 -10.02
CA PRO A 444 7.49 45.82 -11.43
C PRO A 444 7.78 44.55 -12.22
N ALA A 445 7.38 44.55 -13.50
CA ALA A 445 7.58 43.47 -14.45
C ALA A 445 9.07 43.19 -14.70
N ILE A 446 9.46 41.91 -14.65
CA ILE A 446 10.78 41.42 -15.05
C ILE A 446 10.79 41.26 -16.58
N PRO A 447 11.75 41.83 -17.32
CA PRO A 447 11.85 41.66 -18.76
C PRO A 447 12.36 40.27 -19.15
N ASP A 448 11.85 39.80 -20.28
CA ASP A 448 12.08 38.52 -20.94
C ASP A 448 13.51 38.44 -21.52
N GLU A 449 14.40 37.67 -20.89
CA GLU A 449 15.75 37.37 -21.38
C GLU A 449 15.77 35.99 -22.06
N THR A 450 15.35 35.93 -23.32
CA THR A 450 15.78 34.91 -24.27
C THR A 450 16.78 35.51 -25.26
N GLN A 451 18.06 35.57 -24.88
CA GLN A 451 19.18 35.66 -25.82
C GLN A 451 20.38 34.83 -25.32
N PRO A 452 21.03 34.03 -26.18
CA PRO A 452 22.23 33.29 -25.82
C PRO A 452 23.47 34.18 -25.82
N ALA A 453 24.33 34.02 -24.80
CA ALA A 453 25.61 34.72 -24.67
C ALA A 453 26.64 34.24 -25.72
N PRO A 454 27.52 35.14 -26.22
CA PRO A 454 28.61 34.79 -27.14
C PRO A 454 29.78 34.08 -26.42
N PRO A 455 30.62 33.31 -27.14
CA PRO A 455 31.73 32.58 -26.55
C PRO A 455 32.86 33.51 -26.06
N PRO A 456 33.62 33.11 -25.03
CA PRO A 456 34.72 33.91 -24.50
C PRO A 456 35.88 34.01 -25.51
N ALA A 457 36.39 35.22 -25.67
CA ALA A 457 37.62 35.53 -26.37
C ALA A 457 38.80 35.46 -25.38
N GLY A 458 39.90 34.82 -25.80
CA GLY A 458 41.23 34.91 -25.16
C GLY A 458 41.60 33.72 -24.31
#